data_AF-A0A957UFM1-F1
#
_entry.id   AF-A0A957UFM1-F1
#
_cell.length_a   1.000
_cell.length_b   1.000
_cell.length_c   1.000
_cell.angle_alpha   90.00
_cell.angle_beta   90.00
_cell.angle_gamma   90.00
#
_symmetry.space_group_name_H-M   'P 1'
#
loop_
_entity.id
_entity.type
_entity.pdbx_description
1 polymer ?
#
loop_
_entity_poly.entity_id
_entity_poly.type
_entity_poly.pdbx_seq_one_letter_code
_entity_poly.pdbx_strand_id
1 'polypeptide(L)' 'MAERNGAEPVVSLRGITKFYQMGDIEVRALRGVDLDIAAGEMIAIMGPSGSGKSTLMNI' A
#
# COMPACT_ATOMS: atom_id res chain seq x y z
N MET A 1 27.31 -1.05 8.51
CA MET A 1 26.36 -1.70 7.58
C MET A 1 24.97 -1.23 7.98
N ALA A 2 24.29 -0.27 7.35
CA ALA A 2 24.56 0.56 6.17
C ALA A 2 24.22 2.03 6.49
N GLU A 3 24.84 2.97 5.79
CA GLU A 3 24.57 4.41 5.91
C GLU A 3 23.11 4.73 5.56
N ARG A 4 22.37 5.33 6.49
CA ARG A 4 21.02 5.87 6.25
C ARG A 4 21.14 7.21 5.54
N ASN A 5 21.62 7.20 4.30
CA ASN A 5 21.73 8.41 3.49
C ASN A 5 20.64 8.44 2.41
N GLY A 6 19.46 8.83 2.85
CA GLY A 6 18.22 9.00 2.10
C GLY A 6 17.14 9.24 3.16
N ALA A 7 16.46 10.39 3.11
CA ALA A 7 15.54 10.84 4.15
C ALA A 7 14.56 9.71 4.58
N GLU A 8 14.24 9.64 5.88
CA GLU A 8 13.21 8.71 6.37
C GLU A 8 11.93 8.85 5.53
N PRO A 9 11.34 7.73 5.06
CA PRO A 9 10.15 7.81 4.25
C PRO A 9 9.02 8.43 5.07
N VAL A 10 8.28 9.35 4.46
CA VAL A 10 7.13 10.01 5.09
C VAL A 10 5.90 9.11 5.14
N VAL A 11 5.86 8.08 4.27
CA VAL A 11 4.90 6.99 4.32
C VAL A 11 5.68 5.68 4.23
N SER A 12 5.45 4.77 5.18
CA SER A 12 6.04 3.43 5.20
C SER A 12 4.97 2.39 5.55
N LEU A 13 4.58 1.59 4.56
CA LEU A 13 3.66 0.47 4.68
C LEU A 13 4.45 -0.83 4.69
N ARG A 14 4.12 -1.74 5.59
CA ARG A 14 4.75 -3.06 5.69
C ARG A 14 3.71 -4.17 5.83
N GLY A 15 3.73 -5.13 4.93
CA GLY A 15 2.90 -6.33 4.95
C GLY A 15 1.40 -6.04 4.93
N ILE A 16 0.95 -4.92 4.37
CA ILE A 16 -0.43 -4.48 4.54
C ILE A 16 -1.41 -5.43 3.83
N THR A 17 -2.34 -5.98 4.60
CA THR A 17 -3.43 -6.83 4.12
C THR A 17 -4.78 -6.21 4.45
N LYS A 18 -5.76 -6.38 3.58
CA LYS A 18 -7.14 -5.96 3.82
C LYS A 18 -8.09 -6.96 3.19
N PHE A 19 -9.08 -7.36 3.97
CA PHE A 19 -10.18 -8.21 3.57
C PHE A 19 -11.48 -7.41 3.73
N TYR A 20 -12.38 -7.56 2.77
CA TYR A 20 -13.76 -7.08 2.87
C TYR A 20 -14.69 -8.26 2.86
N GLN A 21 -15.59 -8.30 3.85
CA GLN A 21 -16.66 -9.28 3.86
C GLN A 21 -17.84 -8.73 3.03
N MET A 22 -18.24 -9.47 2.00
CA MET A 22 -19.39 -9.16 1.16
C MET A 22 -20.38 -10.32 1.24
N GLY A 23 -21.28 -10.25 2.24
CA GLY A 23 -22.16 -11.37 2.58
C GLY A 23 -21.35 -12.59 3.00
N ASP A 24 -21.53 -13.70 2.30
CA ASP A 24 -20.81 -14.95 2.56
C ASP A 24 -19.43 -15.03 1.86
N ILE A 25 -19.08 -14.03 1.04
CA ILE A 25 -17.83 -14.02 0.29
C ILE A 25 -16.82 -13.10 0.96
N GLU A 26 -15.62 -13.61 1.22
CA GLU A 26 -14.48 -12.79 1.65
C GLU A 26 -13.66 -12.36 0.43
N VAL A 27 -13.45 -11.06 0.28
CA VAL A 27 -12.62 -10.48 -0.79
C VAL A 27 -11.34 -9.94 -0.20
N ARG A 28 -10.20 -10.56 -0.56
CA ARG A 28 -8.86 -10.07 -0.20
C ARG A 28 -8.43 -8.93 -1.12
N ALA A 29 -8.70 -7.69 -0.71
CA ALA A 29 -8.37 -6.49 -1.45
C ALA A 29 -6.87 -6.14 -1.46
N LEU A 30 -6.15 -6.38 -0.35
CA LEU A 30 -4.69 -6.22 -0.28
C LEU A 30 -4.03 -7.53 0.18
N ARG A 31 -2.96 -7.91 -0.50
CA ARG A 31 -2.32 -9.24 -0.35
C ARG A 31 -0.94 -9.20 0.32
N GLY A 32 -0.68 -8.19 1.15
CA GLY A 32 0.64 -7.96 1.75
C GLY A 32 1.41 -6.97 0.89
N VAL A 33 1.13 -5.69 1.08
CA VAL A 33 1.74 -4.59 0.33
C VAL A 33 2.81 -3.92 1.19
N ASP A 34 4.01 -3.81 0.63
CA ASP A 34 5.11 -2.99 1.13
C ASP A 34 5.25 -1.75 0.23
N LEU A 35 5.32 -0.57 0.83
CA LEU A 35 5.48 0.70 0.11
C LEU A 35 6.22 1.71 0.97
N ASP A 36 7.24 2.35 0.41
CA ASP A 36 7.87 3.53 0.98
C ASP A 36 7.67 4.71 0.04
N ILE A 37 7.38 5.88 0.60
CA ILE A 37 7.29 7.14 -0.14
C ILE A 37 8.16 8.16 0.58
N ALA A 38 9.15 8.71 -0.13
CA ALA A 38 10.03 9.73 0.39
C ALA A 38 9.34 11.12 0.42
N ALA A 39 9.90 12.03 1.22
CA ALA A 39 9.40 13.41 1.27
C ALA A 39 9.51 14.08 -0.11
N GLY A 40 8.40 14.66 -0.58
CA GLY A 40 8.34 15.33 -1.89
C GLY A 40 8.25 14.39 -3.08
N GLU A 41 8.20 13.07 -2.87
CA GLU A 41 8.03 12.09 -3.93
C GLU A 41 6.58 12.09 -4.44
N MET A 42 6.42 12.18 -5.76
CA MET A 42 5.12 12.06 -6.43
C MET A 42 5.05 10.70 -7.13
N ILE A 43 4.10 9.87 -6.72
CA ILE A 43 3.88 8.54 -7.29
C ILE A 43 2.48 8.40 -7.88
N ALA A 44 2.33 7.47 -8.83
CA ALA A 44 1.05 7.08 -9.39
C ALA A 44 0.78 5.60 -9.09
N ILE A 45 -0.43 5.30 -8.60
CA ILE A 45 -0.89 3.93 -8.38
C ILE A 45 -1.79 3.53 -9.55
N MET A 46 -1.33 2.56 -10.34
CA MET A 46 -2.03 2.09 -11.55
C MET A 46 -2.46 0.63 -11.45
N GLY A 47 -3.46 0.25 -12.23
CA GLY A 47 -3.95 -1.14 -12.32
C GLY A 47 -5.44 -1.24 -12.63
N PRO A 48 -5.93 -2.44 -13.00
CA PRO A 48 -7.34 -2.66 -13.36
C PRO A 48 -8.33 -2.28 -12.25
N SER A 49 -9.59 -2.04 -12.60
CA SER A 49 -10.64 -1.86 -11.58
C SER A 49 -10.68 -3.06 -10.63
N GLY A 50 -10.88 -2.81 -9.33
CA GLY A 50 -10.89 -3.85 -8.30
C GLY A 50 -9.52 -4.36 -7.82
N SER A 51 -8.40 -3.85 -8.34
CA SER A 51 -7.05 -4.31 -7.93
C SER A 51 -6.59 -3.85 -6.53
N GLY A 52 -7.43 -3.16 -5.76
CA GLY A 52 -7.11 -2.70 -4.40
C GLY A 52 -6.47 -1.31 -4.30
N LYS A 53 -6.35 -0.54 -5.39
CA LYS A 53 -5.72 0.81 -5.37
C LYS A 53 -6.39 1.77 -4.38
N SER A 54 -7.71 1.97 -4.51
CA SER A 54 -8.46 2.84 -3.61
C SER A 54 -8.48 2.30 -2.18
N THR A 55 -8.42 0.97 -2.02
CA THR A 55 -8.25 0.35 -0.69
C THR A 55 -6.91 0.73 -0.08
N LEU A 56 -5.81 0.67 -0.83
CA LEU A 56 -4.48 1.06 -0.38
C LEU A 56 -4.43 2.55 0.01
N MET A 57 -5.14 3.41 -0.72
CA MET A 57 -5.19 4.86 -0.44
C MET A 57 -6.06 5.25 0.77
N ASN A 58 -6.95 4.36 1.23
CA ASN A 58 -7.91 4.64 2.30
C ASN A 58 -7.54 3.98 3.64
N ILE A 59 -6.28 3.57 3.77
CA ILE A 59 -5.68 3.07 5.01
C ILE A 59 -4.86 4.20 5.61
#